data_AF-A0A1I6ERL6-F1
#
_entry.id   AF-A0A1I6ERL6-F1
#
_cell.length_a   1.000
_cell.length_b   1.000
_cell.length_c   1.000
_cell.angle_alpha   90.00
_cell.angle_beta   90.00
_cell.angle_gamma   90.00
#
_symmetry.space_group_name_H-M   'P 1'
#
loop_
_entity.id
_entity.type
_entity.pdbx_description
1 polymer ?
#
loop_
_entity_poly.entity_id
_entity_poly.type
_entity_poly.pdbx_seq_one_letter_code
_entity_poly.pdbx_strand_id
1 'polypeptide(L)'
;MLKTFCILACALAASGCVKPAERVTANFQYSNAGNLGTQNAGLFEPGSLFLWDTETNALNFVDVLELTPVGGAPVPADISSSNVASIELSGVPVGANDALIEASVGAMSSFIAKSAVREDYGRLVSALAGYVTELVEDGADPDILLRTRDPDARLVLIRSAVRAKESELRIGGVDASSPDSVVSITLGDGLSLTVRAGSNTSCGVPEGSTAQTSPACFFNVSVFDPEYVEGTPKLQFLQGGTPLDSLAAAFRGVR
;
A
#
# COMPACT_ATOMS: atom_id res chain seq x y z
N MET A 1 42.68 53.30 -48.50
CA MET A 1 41.79 52.25 -49.05
C MET A 1 42.59 50.96 -48.97
N LEU A 2 42.24 49.91 -48.23
CA LEU A 2 40.96 49.21 -48.13
C LEU A 2 40.87 48.59 -46.73
N LYS A 3 39.73 48.75 -46.05
CA LYS A 3 39.42 48.12 -44.76
C LYS A 3 39.01 46.67 -45.00
N THR A 4 39.63 45.71 -44.31
CA THR A 4 39.12 44.34 -44.25
C THR A 4 38.94 43.96 -42.79
N PHE A 5 37.66 43.98 -42.38
CA PHE A 5 37.13 43.37 -41.17
C PHE A 5 37.31 41.85 -41.27
N CYS A 6 37.93 41.23 -40.26
CA CYS A 6 37.81 39.79 -40.06
C CYS A 6 37.08 39.56 -38.73
N ILE A 7 35.93 38.91 -38.88
CA ILE A 7 34.85 38.75 -37.91
C ILE A 7 35.31 37.84 -36.77
N LEU A 8 35.21 38.36 -35.54
CA LEU A 8 35.37 37.65 -34.29
C LEU A 8 34.20 36.65 -34.17
N ALA A 9 34.44 35.38 -34.51
CA ALA A 9 33.48 34.30 -34.30
C ALA A 9 33.41 33.97 -32.81
N CYS A 10 32.52 34.67 -32.09
CA CYS A 10 32.13 34.33 -30.74
C CYS A 10 31.28 33.05 -30.81
N ALA A 11 31.92 31.89 -30.60
CA ALA A 11 31.22 30.63 -30.40
C ALA A 11 30.40 30.74 -29.11
N LEU A 12 29.12 31.07 -29.26
CA LEU A 12 28.10 30.92 -28.23
C LEU A 12 28.01 29.42 -27.91
N ALA A 13 28.79 28.98 -26.93
CA ALA A 13 28.49 27.79 -26.16
C ALA A 13 27.19 28.05 -25.38
N ALA A 14 26.06 27.89 -26.05
CA ALA A 14 24.79 27.64 -25.38
C ALA A 14 24.86 26.22 -24.81
N SER A 15 25.60 26.06 -23.71
CA SER A 15 25.36 24.98 -22.77
C SER A 15 23.95 25.21 -22.25
N GLY A 16 22.96 24.65 -22.94
CA GLY A 16 21.64 24.47 -22.36
C GLY A 16 21.87 23.69 -21.08
N CYS A 17 21.75 24.37 -19.94
CA CYS A 17 21.54 23.72 -18.67
C CYS A 17 20.22 22.95 -18.82
N VAL A 18 20.32 21.71 -19.29
CA VAL A 18 19.29 20.71 -19.07
C VAL A 18 19.21 20.65 -17.55
N LYS A 19 18.20 21.31 -16.98
CA LYS A 19 17.90 21.14 -15.56
C LYS A 19 17.81 19.63 -15.38
N PRO A 20 18.58 19.03 -14.44
CA PRO A 20 18.45 17.61 -14.18
C PRO A 20 16.97 17.35 -13.93
N ALA A 21 16.41 16.39 -14.66
CA ALA A 21 15.00 16.04 -14.54
C ALA A 21 14.69 15.86 -13.04
N GLU A 22 13.66 16.57 -12.58
CA GLU A 22 13.28 16.53 -11.17
C GLU A 22 12.94 15.10 -10.81
N ARG A 23 13.67 14.56 -9.83
CA ARG A 23 13.57 13.16 -9.42
C ARG A 23 12.50 13.04 -8.37
N VAL A 24 11.35 12.52 -8.76
CA VAL A 24 10.29 12.11 -7.84
C VAL A 24 10.58 10.70 -7.36
N THR A 25 10.51 10.48 -6.06
CA THR A 25 10.61 9.15 -5.45
C THR A 25 9.23 8.67 -5.07
N ALA A 26 8.80 7.54 -5.61
CA ALA A 26 7.51 6.92 -5.37
C ALA A 26 7.65 5.73 -4.41
N ASN A 27 7.07 5.85 -3.22
CA ASN A 27 7.01 4.79 -2.22
C ASN A 27 5.73 3.96 -2.39
N PHE A 28 5.92 2.69 -2.74
CA PHE A 28 4.84 1.74 -2.99
C PHE A 28 4.49 0.87 -1.77
N GLN A 29 5.16 1.09 -0.63
CA GLN A 29 4.80 0.40 0.61
C GLN A 29 3.35 0.70 0.96
N TYR A 30 2.55 -0.36 1.16
CA TYR A 30 1.11 -0.28 1.43
C TYR A 30 0.28 0.42 0.32
N SER A 31 0.82 0.49 -0.90
CA SER A 31 0.02 0.92 -2.06
C SER A 31 -1.08 -0.08 -2.38
N ASN A 32 -2.19 0.40 -2.94
CA ASN A 32 -3.34 -0.43 -3.29
C ASN A 32 -3.28 -0.85 -4.75
N ALA A 33 -3.25 -2.15 -4.99
CA ALA A 33 -3.32 -2.76 -6.30
C ALA A 33 -4.66 -3.49 -6.42
N GLY A 34 -5.63 -2.95 -7.18
CA GLY A 34 -7.03 -3.38 -7.15
C GLY A 34 -7.28 -4.90 -7.20
N ASN A 35 -6.54 -5.66 -8.03
CA ASN A 35 -6.71 -7.12 -8.12
C ASN A 35 -5.90 -7.91 -7.09
N LEU A 36 -4.99 -7.30 -6.34
CA LEU A 36 -4.10 -7.97 -5.38
C LEU A 36 -4.40 -7.58 -3.93
N GLY A 37 -4.86 -6.35 -3.71
CA GLY A 37 -5.02 -5.71 -2.42
C GLY A 37 -3.90 -4.72 -2.12
N THR A 38 -3.69 -4.46 -0.83
CA THR A 38 -2.64 -3.58 -0.30
C THR A 38 -1.30 -4.31 -0.28
N GLN A 39 -0.23 -3.69 -0.79
CA GLN A 39 1.12 -4.26 -0.73
C GLN A 39 1.55 -4.43 0.73
N ASN A 40 2.06 -5.60 1.08
CA ASN A 40 2.36 -5.96 2.46
C ASN A 40 3.83 -5.68 2.83
N ALA A 41 4.19 -4.42 3.00
CA ALA A 41 5.54 -4.05 3.41
C ALA A 41 5.89 -4.52 4.84
N GLY A 42 4.89 -4.69 5.70
CA GLY A 42 5.04 -5.09 7.11
C GLY A 42 5.07 -6.59 7.34
N LEU A 43 4.89 -7.41 6.29
CA LEU A 43 4.77 -8.87 6.40
C LEU A 43 3.67 -9.30 7.38
N PHE A 44 2.57 -8.55 7.45
CA PHE A 44 1.44 -8.89 8.31
C PHE A 44 0.74 -10.15 7.81
N GLU A 45 0.31 -10.99 8.75
CA GLU A 45 -0.39 -12.24 8.44
C GLU A 45 -1.91 -12.03 8.45
N PRO A 46 -2.68 -12.89 7.74
CA PRO A 46 -4.13 -12.96 7.93
C PRO A 46 -4.50 -13.09 9.40
N GLY A 47 -5.54 -12.37 9.84
CA GLY A 47 -5.94 -12.31 11.24
C GLY A 47 -5.32 -11.15 12.02
N SER A 48 -4.27 -10.48 11.50
CA SER A 48 -3.71 -9.29 12.16
C SER A 48 -4.80 -8.24 12.34
N LEU A 49 -5.07 -7.92 13.60
CA LEU A 49 -6.06 -6.98 14.09
C LEU A 49 -5.35 -5.71 14.54
N PHE A 50 -5.89 -4.57 14.12
CA PHE A 50 -5.40 -3.26 14.49
C PHE A 50 -6.53 -2.39 15.00
N LEU A 51 -6.19 -1.49 15.91
CA LEU A 51 -7.02 -0.37 16.32
C LEU A 51 -6.57 0.87 15.55
N TRP A 52 -7.48 1.39 14.73
CA TRP A 52 -7.28 2.58 13.92
C TRP A 52 -7.98 3.76 14.57
N ASP A 53 -7.19 4.79 14.86
CA ASP A 53 -7.68 6.12 15.23
C ASP A 53 -7.81 6.95 13.95
N THR A 54 -9.05 7.23 13.53
CA THR A 54 -9.33 7.93 12.26
C THR A 54 -9.08 9.42 12.33
N GLU A 55 -9.08 10.02 13.53
CA GLU A 55 -8.78 11.44 13.73
C GLU A 55 -7.30 11.72 13.46
N THR A 56 -6.43 10.92 14.06
CA THR A 56 -4.97 11.04 13.94
C THR A 56 -4.38 10.22 12.79
N ASN A 57 -5.19 9.38 12.15
CA ASN A 57 -4.80 8.39 11.17
C ASN A 57 -3.70 7.43 11.66
N ALA A 58 -3.75 7.06 12.94
CA ALA A 58 -2.77 6.18 13.58
C ALA A 58 -3.31 4.76 13.71
N LEU A 59 -2.52 3.78 13.26
CA LEU A 59 -2.87 2.37 13.34
C LEU A 59 -1.98 1.69 14.39
N ASN A 60 -2.60 0.99 15.35
CA ASN A 60 -1.91 0.28 16.41
C ASN A 60 -2.23 -1.21 16.31
N PHE A 61 -1.19 -2.06 16.32
CA PHE A 61 -1.38 -3.51 16.36
C PHE A 61 -2.02 -3.91 17.69
N VAL A 62 -3.00 -4.82 17.62
CA VAL A 62 -3.73 -5.33 18.78
C VAL A 62 -3.39 -6.80 18.99
N ASP A 63 -3.70 -7.65 18.00
CA ASP A 63 -3.49 -9.10 18.10
C ASP A 63 -3.52 -9.79 16.72
N VAL A 64 -3.31 -11.10 16.67
CA VAL A 64 -3.57 -11.95 15.49
C VAL A 64 -4.69 -12.93 15.81
N LEU A 65 -5.84 -12.75 15.16
CA LEU A 65 -7.01 -13.61 15.33
C LEU A 65 -6.89 -14.89 14.49
N GLU A 66 -7.32 -16.01 15.06
CA GLU A 66 -7.52 -17.24 14.29
C GLU A 66 -8.74 -17.10 13.36
N LEU A 67 -8.49 -17.07 12.05
CA LEU A 67 -9.55 -16.97 11.04
C LEU A 67 -9.80 -18.30 10.35
N THR A 68 -11.05 -18.51 9.93
CA THR A 68 -11.44 -19.70 9.15
C THR A 68 -11.23 -19.46 7.66
N PRO A 69 -10.39 -20.25 6.96
CA PRO A 69 -10.24 -20.15 5.51
C PRO A 69 -11.55 -20.40 4.78
N VAL A 70 -11.75 -19.70 3.65
CA VAL A 70 -12.89 -19.85 2.75
C VAL A 70 -12.40 -20.39 1.42
N GLY A 71 -13.08 -21.40 0.90
CA GLY A 71 -12.79 -21.99 -0.41
C GLY A 71 -12.06 -23.33 -0.34
N GLY A 72 -11.74 -23.86 -1.51
CA GLY A 72 -10.98 -25.10 -1.67
C GLY A 72 -9.47 -24.85 -1.68
N ALA A 73 -8.69 -25.92 -1.89
CA ALA A 73 -7.24 -25.81 -2.04
C ALA A 73 -6.89 -24.82 -3.18
N PRO A 74 -6.12 -23.76 -2.91
CA PRO A 74 -5.87 -22.73 -3.91
C PRO A 74 -4.96 -23.26 -5.03
N VAL A 75 -5.26 -22.87 -6.27
CA VAL A 75 -4.44 -23.19 -7.45
C VAL A 75 -3.52 -22.01 -7.74
N PRO A 76 -2.18 -22.19 -7.74
CA PRO A 76 -1.25 -21.12 -8.06
C PRO A 76 -1.45 -20.58 -9.48
N ALA A 77 -1.51 -19.26 -9.61
CA ALA A 77 -1.61 -18.57 -10.90
C ALA A 77 -0.94 -17.20 -10.85
N ASP A 78 -0.50 -16.70 -12.00
CA ASP A 78 0.00 -15.33 -12.07
C ASP A 78 -1.18 -14.35 -11.94
N ILE A 79 -1.07 -13.40 -11.01
CA ILE A 79 -2.09 -12.37 -10.79
C ILE A 79 -1.44 -11.01 -11.05
N SER A 80 -2.06 -10.22 -11.91
CA SER A 80 -1.59 -8.87 -12.22
C SER A 80 -2.64 -7.82 -11.88
N SER A 81 -2.15 -6.65 -11.49
CA SER A 81 -2.96 -5.46 -11.25
C SER A 81 -2.28 -4.24 -11.83
N SER A 82 -3.03 -3.43 -12.56
CA SER A 82 -2.62 -2.10 -13.02
C SER A 82 -3.33 -1.01 -12.20
N ASN A 83 -2.95 0.25 -12.42
CA ASN A 83 -3.53 1.41 -11.76
C ASN A 83 -3.34 1.34 -10.23
N VAL A 84 -2.08 1.37 -9.81
CA VAL A 84 -1.73 1.33 -8.39
C VAL A 84 -2.06 2.67 -7.73
N ALA A 85 -2.76 2.65 -6.60
CA ALA A 85 -3.18 3.84 -5.86
C ALA A 85 -2.48 3.94 -4.49
N SER A 86 -2.69 5.06 -3.81
CA SER A 86 -2.16 5.34 -2.46
C SER A 86 -0.64 5.29 -2.43
N ILE A 87 0.01 5.92 -3.42
CA ILE A 87 1.47 5.96 -3.56
C ILE A 87 1.97 7.21 -2.83
N GLU A 88 2.93 7.06 -1.92
CA GLU A 88 3.54 8.22 -1.29
C GLU A 88 4.64 8.80 -2.19
N LEU A 89 4.57 10.09 -2.46
CA LEU A 89 5.55 10.80 -3.29
C LEU A 89 6.47 11.66 -2.43
N SER A 90 7.75 11.69 -2.78
CA SER A 90 8.73 12.62 -2.21
C SER A 90 9.62 13.22 -3.29
N GLY A 91 10.19 14.40 -3.00
CA GLY A 91 10.95 15.17 -4.00
C GLY A 91 10.07 15.81 -5.08
N VAL A 92 8.78 15.98 -4.81
CA VAL A 92 7.85 16.64 -5.73
C VAL A 92 8.21 18.14 -5.84
N PRO A 93 8.27 18.72 -7.05
CA PRO A 93 8.63 20.12 -7.24
C PRO A 93 7.65 21.07 -6.57
N VAL A 94 8.15 22.17 -5.99
CA VAL A 94 7.30 23.19 -5.35
C VAL A 94 6.33 23.77 -6.36
N GLY A 95 5.03 23.70 -6.07
CA GLY A 95 3.96 24.19 -6.95
C GLY A 95 3.47 23.18 -7.98
N ALA A 96 4.03 21.97 -8.02
CA ALA A 96 3.44 20.87 -8.77
C ALA A 96 2.19 20.32 -8.05
N ASN A 97 1.32 19.64 -8.79
CA ASN A 97 0.12 19.03 -8.26
C ASN A 97 0.40 17.57 -7.89
N ASP A 98 0.65 17.32 -6.61
CA ASP A 98 0.97 15.99 -6.07
C ASP A 98 -0.05 14.94 -6.47
N ALA A 99 -1.34 15.25 -6.39
CA ALA A 99 -2.42 14.32 -6.74
C ALA A 99 -2.41 13.94 -8.23
N LEU A 100 -2.07 14.90 -9.11
CA LEU A 100 -1.91 14.62 -10.55
C LEU A 100 -0.69 13.73 -10.81
N ILE A 101 0.42 13.98 -10.12
CA ILE A 101 1.64 13.18 -10.25
C ILE A 101 1.38 11.77 -9.73
N GLU A 102 0.74 11.64 -8.57
CA GLU A 102 0.40 10.35 -7.97
C GLU A 102 -0.50 9.55 -8.92
N ALA A 103 -1.56 10.17 -9.43
CA ALA A 103 -2.46 9.53 -10.40
C ALA A 103 -1.73 9.09 -11.67
N SER A 104 -0.78 9.90 -12.17
CA SER A 104 -0.02 9.58 -13.37
C SER A 104 0.96 8.44 -13.15
N VAL A 105 1.71 8.46 -12.03
CA VAL A 105 2.60 7.36 -11.62
C VAL A 105 1.78 6.09 -11.44
N GLY A 106 0.67 6.19 -10.71
CA GLY A 106 -0.23 5.07 -10.42
C GLY A 106 -0.82 4.42 -11.66
N ALA A 107 -1.31 5.22 -12.61
CA ALA A 107 -1.83 4.74 -13.90
C ALA A 107 -0.78 4.00 -14.73
N MET A 108 0.49 4.41 -14.63
CA MET A 108 1.62 3.75 -15.31
C MET A 108 2.21 2.59 -14.51
N SER A 109 1.75 2.37 -13.28
CA SER A 109 2.29 1.36 -12.37
C SER A 109 1.46 0.08 -12.41
N SER A 110 2.14 -1.06 -12.29
CA SER A 110 1.50 -2.36 -12.17
C SER A 110 2.31 -3.30 -11.28
N PHE A 111 1.59 -4.22 -10.62
CA PHE A 111 2.17 -5.34 -9.91
C PHE A 111 1.85 -6.64 -10.62
N ILE A 112 2.83 -7.54 -10.64
CA ILE A 112 2.68 -8.93 -11.10
C ILE A 112 3.14 -9.85 -9.97
N ALA A 113 2.21 -10.60 -9.39
CA ALA A 113 2.49 -11.64 -8.42
C ALA A 113 2.55 -12.98 -9.16
N LYS A 114 3.74 -13.57 -9.27
CA LYS A 114 3.99 -14.80 -10.03
C LYS A 114 3.73 -16.04 -9.18
N SER A 115 3.09 -17.04 -9.77
CA SER A 115 2.65 -18.26 -9.09
C SER A 115 1.94 -17.95 -7.77
N ALA A 116 1.04 -16.96 -7.78
CA ALA A 116 0.38 -16.46 -6.60
C ALA A 116 -0.80 -17.34 -6.18
N VAL A 117 -1.05 -17.36 -4.88
CA VAL A 117 -2.16 -18.04 -4.21
C VAL A 117 -2.91 -17.00 -3.42
N ARG A 118 -4.23 -16.96 -3.61
CA ARG A 118 -5.13 -16.16 -2.78
C ARG A 118 -5.72 -17.02 -1.67
N GLU A 119 -5.65 -16.49 -0.47
CA GLU A 119 -6.26 -17.05 0.73
C GLU A 119 -7.28 -16.03 1.23
N ASP A 120 -8.57 -16.38 1.13
CA ASP A 120 -9.66 -15.57 1.66
C ASP A 120 -10.17 -16.19 2.97
N TYR A 121 -10.48 -15.36 3.95
CA TYR A 121 -10.95 -15.81 5.25
C TYR A 121 -12.34 -15.25 5.55
N GLY A 122 -13.14 -16.06 6.23
CA GLY A 122 -14.55 -15.78 6.52
C GLY A 122 -14.84 -15.74 8.01
N ARG A 123 -16.12 -15.52 8.35
CA ARG A 123 -16.61 -15.48 9.74
C ARG A 123 -15.89 -14.45 10.63
N LEU A 124 -15.47 -13.33 10.03
CA LEU A 124 -14.68 -12.28 10.68
C LEU A 124 -15.35 -11.74 11.96
N VAL A 125 -16.67 -11.49 11.92
CA VAL A 125 -17.44 -11.02 13.09
C VAL A 125 -17.45 -12.07 14.20
N SER A 126 -17.50 -13.36 13.86
CA SER A 126 -17.43 -14.43 14.86
C SER A 126 -16.06 -14.51 15.51
N ALA A 127 -14.98 -14.33 14.74
CA ALA A 127 -13.62 -14.27 15.28
C ALA A 127 -13.45 -13.09 16.24
N LEU A 128 -13.93 -11.90 15.87
CA LEU A 128 -13.92 -10.72 16.75
C LEU A 128 -14.73 -10.93 18.03
N ALA A 129 -15.91 -11.56 17.93
CA ALA A 129 -16.73 -11.88 19.09
C ALA A 129 -16.06 -12.92 20.02
N GLY A 130 -15.37 -13.91 19.43
CA GLY A 130 -14.55 -14.86 20.17
C GLY A 130 -13.44 -14.16 20.94
N TYR A 131 -12.68 -13.29 20.26
CA TYR A 131 -11.62 -12.50 20.88
C TYR A 131 -12.10 -11.64 22.06
N VAL A 132 -13.25 -10.98 21.94
CA VAL A 132 -13.83 -10.22 23.05
C VAL A 132 -14.22 -11.11 24.23
N THR A 133 -14.72 -12.32 23.95
CA THR A 133 -15.07 -13.28 25.00
C THR A 133 -13.82 -13.69 25.77
N GLU A 134 -12.74 -14.01 25.05
CA GLU A 134 -11.44 -14.36 25.63
C GLU A 134 -10.87 -13.22 26.48
N LEU A 135 -10.90 -11.98 25.98
CA LEU A 135 -10.47 -10.80 26.75
C LEU A 135 -11.23 -10.67 28.08
N VAL A 136 -12.55 -10.88 28.07
CA VAL A 136 -13.37 -10.81 29.29
C VAL A 136 -13.07 -11.98 30.24
N GLU A 137 -12.87 -13.18 29.70
CA GLU A 137 -12.49 -14.36 30.49
C GLU A 137 -11.12 -14.18 31.16
N ASP A 138 -10.19 -13.50 30.49
CA ASP A 138 -8.87 -13.14 31.01
C ASP A 138 -8.90 -11.90 31.93
N GLY A 139 -10.07 -11.30 32.15
CA GLY A 139 -10.28 -10.15 33.03
C GLY A 139 -9.83 -8.80 32.45
N ALA A 140 -9.56 -8.72 31.15
CA ALA A 140 -9.34 -7.47 30.44
C ALA A 140 -10.67 -6.75 30.15
N ASP A 141 -10.61 -5.44 29.90
CA ASP A 141 -11.77 -4.63 29.55
C ASP A 141 -11.77 -4.31 28.03
N PRO A 142 -12.67 -4.93 27.25
CA PRO A 142 -12.79 -4.65 25.82
C PRO A 142 -13.13 -3.19 25.51
N ASP A 143 -13.81 -2.47 26.41
CA ASP A 143 -14.16 -1.05 26.19
C ASP A 143 -12.91 -0.18 26.09
N ILE A 144 -11.91 -0.49 26.92
CA ILE A 144 -10.65 0.25 26.96
C ILE A 144 -9.77 -0.17 25.78
N LEU A 145 -9.62 -1.49 25.56
CA LEU A 145 -8.70 -2.01 24.54
C LEU A 145 -9.16 -1.72 23.12
N LEU A 146 -10.47 -1.83 22.86
CA LEU A 146 -11.03 -1.65 21.52
C LEU A 146 -11.62 -0.25 21.31
N ARG A 147 -11.57 0.61 22.34
CA ARG A 147 -12.14 1.98 22.32
C ARG A 147 -13.58 2.00 21.78
N THR A 148 -14.42 1.07 22.26
CA THR A 148 -15.78 0.79 21.75
C THR A 148 -16.78 1.95 21.84
N ARG A 149 -16.43 3.02 22.55
CA ARG A 149 -17.25 4.22 22.73
C ARG A 149 -16.68 5.44 22.03
N ASP A 150 -15.55 5.27 21.36
CA ASP A 150 -14.84 6.32 20.68
C ASP A 150 -15.32 6.39 19.22
N PRO A 151 -15.93 7.51 18.80
CA PRO A 151 -16.46 7.64 17.45
C PRO A 151 -15.39 7.62 16.37
N ASP A 152 -14.11 7.82 16.73
CA ASP A 152 -12.96 7.83 15.83
C ASP A 152 -12.16 6.51 15.88
N ALA A 153 -12.59 5.53 16.68
CA ALA A 153 -11.96 4.22 16.73
C ALA A 153 -12.57 3.25 15.72
N ARG A 154 -11.73 2.56 14.96
CA ARG A 154 -12.11 1.49 14.02
C ARG A 154 -11.22 0.28 14.23
N LEU A 155 -11.78 -0.92 14.06
CA LEU A 155 -11.00 -2.14 14.02
C LEU A 155 -10.67 -2.48 12.57
N VAL A 156 -9.40 -2.69 12.26
CA VAL A 156 -8.93 -3.09 10.93
C VAL A 156 -8.41 -4.51 11.05
N LEU A 157 -9.05 -5.44 10.33
CA LEU A 157 -8.69 -6.85 10.34
C LEU A 157 -8.23 -7.30 8.96
N ILE A 158 -7.03 -7.87 8.87
CA ILE A 158 -6.56 -8.49 7.63
C ILE A 158 -7.34 -9.78 7.38
N ARG A 159 -8.13 -9.81 6.30
CA ARG A 159 -9.08 -10.88 5.98
C ARG A 159 -8.71 -11.75 4.78
N SER A 160 -7.67 -11.37 4.05
CA SER A 160 -7.17 -12.16 2.93
C SER A 160 -5.71 -11.88 2.71
N ALA A 161 -4.98 -12.85 2.18
CA ALA A 161 -3.62 -12.68 1.70
C ALA A 161 -3.49 -13.15 0.25
N VAL A 162 -2.60 -12.48 -0.49
CA VAL A 162 -2.02 -13.01 -1.72
C VAL A 162 -0.57 -13.33 -1.42
N ARG A 163 -0.26 -14.64 -1.35
CA ARG A 163 1.11 -15.12 -1.25
C ARG A 163 1.63 -15.44 -2.64
N ALA A 164 2.88 -15.11 -2.93
CA ALA A 164 3.47 -15.36 -4.23
C ALA A 164 4.93 -15.78 -4.09
N LYS A 165 5.44 -16.48 -5.09
CA LYS A 165 6.86 -16.83 -5.16
C LYS A 165 7.71 -15.60 -5.51
N GLU A 166 7.14 -14.68 -6.27
CA GLU A 166 7.80 -13.48 -6.72
C GLU A 166 6.75 -12.37 -6.92
N SER A 167 7.12 -11.14 -6.61
CA SER A 167 6.35 -9.95 -6.97
C SER A 167 7.24 -8.99 -7.75
N GLU A 168 6.73 -8.53 -8.89
CA GLU A 168 7.40 -7.57 -9.76
C GLU A 168 6.57 -6.28 -9.79
N LEU A 169 7.20 -5.14 -9.53
CA LEU A 169 6.63 -3.81 -9.77
C LEU A 169 7.13 -3.31 -11.12
N ARG A 170 6.22 -2.84 -11.98
CA ARG A 170 6.57 -2.13 -13.21
C ARG A 170 6.04 -0.71 -13.18
N ILE A 171 6.84 0.23 -13.67
CA ILE A 171 6.42 1.62 -13.91
C ILE A 171 6.72 1.92 -15.37
N GLY A 172 5.71 2.30 -16.16
CA GLY A 172 5.89 2.58 -17.58
C GLY A 172 6.44 1.40 -18.39
N GLY A 173 6.18 0.17 -17.94
CA GLY A 173 6.67 -1.07 -18.57
C GLY A 173 8.10 -1.48 -18.19
N VAL A 174 8.80 -0.69 -17.36
CA VAL A 174 10.14 -1.02 -16.85
C VAL A 174 10.02 -1.64 -15.46
N ASP A 175 10.77 -2.70 -15.19
CA ASP A 175 10.88 -3.27 -13.85
C ASP A 175 11.49 -2.25 -12.87
N ALA A 176 10.69 -1.90 -11.88
CA ALA A 176 10.98 -0.94 -10.83
C ALA A 176 10.93 -1.58 -9.44
N SER A 177 11.07 -2.90 -9.35
CA SER A 177 11.07 -3.64 -8.07
C SER A 177 12.25 -3.25 -7.17
N SER A 178 13.32 -2.70 -7.76
CA SER A 178 14.51 -2.24 -7.04
C SER A 178 14.52 -0.73 -6.88
N PRO A 179 15.01 -0.21 -5.74
CA PRO A 179 14.96 1.22 -5.47
C PRO A 179 15.82 2.05 -6.43
N ASP A 180 16.82 1.51 -7.12
CA ASP A 180 17.66 2.29 -8.05
C ASP A 180 17.10 2.39 -9.48
N SER A 181 15.98 1.71 -9.77
CA SER A 181 15.32 1.79 -11.08
C SER A 181 14.68 3.17 -11.27
N VAL A 182 14.95 3.78 -12.42
CA VAL A 182 14.46 5.11 -12.79
C VAL A 182 13.69 5.04 -14.11
N VAL A 183 12.52 5.68 -14.15
CA VAL A 183 11.61 5.68 -15.30
C VAL A 183 11.18 7.11 -15.62
N SER A 184 11.21 7.48 -16.89
CA SER A 184 10.64 8.76 -17.33
C SER A 184 9.16 8.60 -17.66
N ILE A 185 8.30 9.34 -16.98
CA ILE A 185 6.86 9.41 -17.26
C ILE A 185 6.51 10.76 -17.88
N THR A 186 5.51 10.80 -18.76
CA THR A 186 5.01 12.04 -19.38
C THR A 186 3.67 12.39 -18.75
N LEU A 187 3.54 13.60 -18.19
CA LEU A 187 2.35 14.07 -17.48
C LEU A 187 1.31 14.77 -18.37
N GLY A 188 1.60 14.94 -19.66
CA GLY A 188 0.86 15.83 -20.57
C GLY A 188 1.60 17.15 -20.81
N ASP A 189 1.20 17.91 -21.83
CA ASP A 189 1.78 19.23 -22.21
C ASP A 189 3.31 19.27 -22.37
N GLY A 190 3.93 18.12 -22.67
CA GLY A 190 5.38 17.99 -22.83
C GLY A 190 6.17 17.96 -21.51
N LEU A 191 5.51 17.93 -20.36
CA LEU A 191 6.16 17.77 -19.06
C LEU A 191 6.53 16.30 -18.84
N SER A 192 7.81 16.04 -18.57
CA SER A 192 8.31 14.72 -18.19
C SER A 192 8.86 14.75 -16.76
N LEU A 193 8.57 13.69 -16.01
CA LEU A 193 9.13 13.45 -14.69
C LEU A 193 10.00 12.21 -14.71
N THR A 194 11.06 12.25 -13.93
CA THR A 194 11.90 11.09 -13.66
C THR A 194 11.47 10.49 -12.32
N VAL A 195 10.91 9.29 -12.36
CA VAL A 195 10.36 8.59 -11.20
C VAL A 195 11.27 7.44 -10.82
N ARG A 196 11.56 7.33 -9.53
CA ARG A 196 12.35 6.25 -8.93
C ARG A 196 11.48 5.51 -7.91
N ALA A 197 11.57 4.19 -7.84
CA ALA A 197 10.97 3.44 -6.73
C ALA A 197 11.72 3.76 -5.41
N GLY A 198 10.99 4.15 -4.37
CA GLY A 198 11.57 4.53 -3.07
C GLY A 198 11.93 3.35 -2.19
N SER A 199 11.41 2.17 -2.50
CA SER A 199 11.50 0.97 -1.67
C SER A 199 11.56 -0.29 -2.53
N ASN A 200 12.16 -1.35 -2.00
CA ASN A 200 12.00 -2.68 -2.58
C ASN A 200 10.55 -3.16 -2.35
N THR A 201 9.91 -3.68 -3.39
CA THR A 201 8.53 -4.20 -3.33
C THR A 201 8.46 -5.72 -3.50
N SER A 202 9.60 -6.42 -3.43
CA SER A 202 9.62 -7.88 -3.38
C SER A 202 9.06 -8.39 -2.06
N CYS A 203 8.29 -9.47 -2.08
CA CYS A 203 7.74 -10.07 -0.86
C CYS A 203 8.68 -11.02 -0.10
N GLY A 204 10.00 -10.78 -0.20
CA GLY A 204 11.01 -11.38 0.69
C GLY A 204 10.97 -12.91 0.77
N VAL A 205 10.96 -13.59 -0.38
CA VAL A 205 10.78 -15.04 -0.44
C VAL A 205 12.08 -15.80 -0.12
N PRO A 206 12.12 -16.64 0.92
CA PRO A 206 13.26 -17.51 1.19
C PRO A 206 13.53 -18.50 0.04
N GLU A 207 14.79 -18.90 -0.12
CA GLU A 207 15.16 -19.89 -1.13
C GLU A 207 14.43 -21.23 -0.87
N GLY A 208 13.79 -21.79 -1.91
CA GLY A 208 13.04 -23.04 -1.82
C GLY A 208 11.57 -22.90 -1.41
N SER A 209 11.09 -21.69 -1.10
CA SER A 209 9.67 -21.46 -0.79
C SER A 209 8.74 -21.70 -1.99
N THR A 210 7.57 -22.24 -1.68
CA THR A 210 6.40 -22.31 -2.56
C THR A 210 5.49 -21.10 -2.31
N ALA A 211 4.52 -20.86 -3.20
CA ALA A 211 3.53 -19.80 -3.00
C ALA A 211 2.85 -19.88 -1.63
N GLN A 212 2.49 -21.08 -1.18
CA GLN A 212 1.80 -21.30 0.10
C GLN A 212 2.69 -21.13 1.32
N THR A 213 4.02 -21.17 1.15
CA THR A 213 4.98 -21.02 2.26
C THR A 213 5.71 -19.68 2.20
N SER A 214 5.51 -18.89 1.15
CA SER A 214 5.96 -17.51 1.06
C SER A 214 5.18 -16.61 2.03
N PRO A 215 5.80 -15.51 2.51
CA PRO A 215 5.07 -14.44 3.18
C PRO A 215 3.93 -13.89 2.31
N ALA A 216 2.91 -13.33 2.95
CA ALA A 216 1.85 -12.61 2.24
C ALA A 216 2.45 -11.37 1.55
N CYS A 217 2.36 -11.32 0.22
CA CYS A 217 2.87 -10.20 -0.59
C CYS A 217 1.87 -9.04 -0.63
N PHE A 218 0.58 -9.37 -0.60
CA PHE A 218 -0.52 -8.40 -0.55
C PHE A 218 -1.60 -8.89 0.42
N PHE A 219 -2.42 -7.98 0.90
CA PHE A 219 -3.56 -8.31 1.74
C PHE A 219 -4.79 -7.45 1.45
N ASN A 220 -5.97 -7.92 1.87
CA ASN A 220 -7.15 -7.05 1.99
C ASN A 220 -7.61 -7.02 3.42
N VAL A 221 -8.23 -5.91 3.79
CA VAL A 221 -8.77 -5.68 5.13
C VAL A 221 -10.30 -5.70 5.11
N SER A 222 -10.86 -5.86 6.29
CA SER A 222 -12.19 -5.38 6.64
C SER A 222 -12.06 -4.38 7.78
N VAL A 223 -12.83 -3.29 7.69
CA VAL A 223 -12.91 -2.27 8.73
C VAL A 223 -14.24 -2.44 9.46
N PHE A 224 -14.19 -2.41 10.79
CA PHE A 224 -15.34 -2.57 11.65
C PHE A 224 -15.45 -1.41 12.64
N ASP A 225 -16.68 -1.04 12.93
CA ASP A 225 -17.05 -0.07 13.94
C ASP A 225 -17.49 -0.90 15.16
N PRO A 226 -16.69 -0.91 16.25
CA PRO A 226 -17.08 -1.59 17.48
C PRO A 226 -18.11 -0.73 18.22
N GLU A 227 -19.34 -1.21 18.35
CA GLU A 227 -20.43 -0.43 18.95
C GLU A 227 -21.27 -1.24 19.93
N TYR A 228 -21.68 -0.62 21.04
CA TYR A 228 -22.74 -1.15 21.90
C TYR A 228 -24.10 -0.70 21.39
N VAL A 229 -24.96 -1.65 21.04
CA VAL A 229 -26.35 -1.31 20.71
C VAL A 229 -27.10 -0.93 21.98
N GLU A 230 -27.78 0.22 21.91
CA GLU A 230 -28.57 0.77 23.00
C GLU A 230 -29.48 -0.29 23.64
N GLY A 231 -29.40 -0.41 24.97
CA GLY A 231 -30.20 -1.39 25.72
C GLY A 231 -29.65 -2.82 25.70
N THR A 232 -28.48 -3.08 25.12
CA THR A 232 -27.83 -4.40 25.15
C THR A 232 -26.42 -4.32 25.75
N PRO A 233 -25.99 -5.32 26.54
CA PRO A 233 -24.61 -5.41 27.02
C PRO A 233 -23.65 -6.00 25.98
N LYS A 234 -24.10 -6.21 24.73
CA LYS A 234 -23.36 -6.94 23.72
C LYS A 234 -22.69 -5.96 22.75
N LEU A 235 -21.38 -6.07 22.64
CA LEU A 235 -20.61 -5.40 21.59
C LEU A 235 -20.97 -5.99 20.22
N GLN A 236 -21.15 -5.12 19.23
CA GLN A 236 -21.35 -5.47 17.83
C GLN A 236 -20.21 -4.92 16.98
N PHE A 237 -20.00 -5.55 15.83
CA PHE A 237 -18.98 -5.16 14.86
C PHE A 237 -19.66 -4.87 13.53
N LEU A 238 -20.01 -3.61 13.31
CA LEU A 238 -20.66 -3.17 12.08
C LEU A 238 -19.59 -2.94 11.02
N GLN A 239 -19.80 -3.39 9.78
CA GLN A 239 -18.87 -3.05 8.71
C GLN A 239 -19.02 -1.56 8.37
N GLY A 240 -17.96 -0.79 8.62
CA GLY A 240 -17.93 0.64 8.39
C GLY A 240 -17.74 1.00 6.92
N GLY A 241 -18.28 2.16 6.52
CA GLY A 241 -18.03 2.82 5.24
C GLY A 241 -16.89 3.83 5.36
N THR A 242 -15.70 3.37 5.76
CA THR A 242 -14.56 4.26 5.99
C THR A 242 -13.74 4.45 4.71
N PRO A 243 -13.28 5.68 4.37
CA PRO A 243 -12.45 5.88 3.20
C PRO A 243 -11.13 5.12 3.36
N LEU A 244 -10.97 4.05 2.59
CA LEU A 244 -9.76 3.21 2.56
C LEU A 244 -8.51 3.98 2.10
N ASP A 245 -8.70 5.19 1.55
CA ASP A 245 -7.66 6.01 0.94
C ASP A 245 -6.59 6.45 1.95
N SER A 246 -6.95 6.71 3.22
CA SER A 246 -6.02 7.12 4.28
C SER A 246 -5.35 5.94 4.99
N LEU A 247 -5.89 4.72 4.85
CA LEU A 247 -5.44 3.54 5.57
C LEU A 247 -4.02 3.12 5.15
N ALA A 248 -3.65 3.30 3.88
CA ALA A 248 -2.30 3.07 3.41
C ALA A 248 -1.25 3.91 4.16
N ALA A 249 -1.57 5.19 4.40
CA ALA A 249 -0.71 6.08 5.18
C ALA A 249 -0.66 5.66 6.66
N ALA A 250 -1.78 5.19 7.22
CA ALA A 250 -1.83 4.69 8.59
C ALA A 250 -0.92 3.46 8.77
N PHE A 251 -0.94 2.52 7.83
CA PHE A 251 -0.05 1.35 7.84
C PHE A 251 1.44 1.71 7.78
N ARG A 252 1.83 2.76 7.03
CA ARG A 252 3.22 3.26 7.03
C ARG A 252 3.67 3.78 8.40
N GLY A 253 2.71 4.21 9.23
CA GLY A 253 2.97 4.67 10.59
C GLY A 253 3.18 3.55 11.61
N VAL A 254 2.80 2.31 11.30
CA VAL A 254 2.99 1.15 12.18
C VAL A 254 4.49 0.84 12.26
N ARG A 255 5.06 0.92 13.46
CA ARG A 255 6.47 0.62 13.74
C ARG A 255 6.61 -0.63 14.60
#